data_AF-A0A3C0K3E2-F1
#
_entry.id   AF-A0A3C0K3E2-F1
#
_cell.length_a   1.000
_cell.length_b   1.000
_cell.length_c   1.000
_cell.angle_alpha   90.00
_cell.angle_beta   90.00
_cell.angle_gamma   90.00
#
_symmetry.space_group_name_H-M   'P 1'
#
loop_
_entity.id
_entity.type
_entity.pdbx_description
1 polymer ?
#
loop_
_entity_poly.entity_id
_entity_poly.type
_entity_poly.pdbx_seq_one_letter_code
_entity_poly.pdbx_strand_id
1 'polypeptide(L)'
;MVEPLNTALFAARVGFFLTRYSSYAFNRRKQDDSSVRKWIATNLESYRSSATEIMTRAHKAGNNDLSGTMKRLLDEIELFKNEAYIAETGMKGQFFSSKSAASSASLKKLIEYDALIMEEVQRGGKALFELQKAMAASEEGIESSATDILTHFISSRSNFRKRIKYIRGFGD
;
A
#
# COMPACT_ATOMS: atom_id res chain seq x y z
N MET A 1 -9.75 -3.33 28.97
CA MET A 1 -10.93 -2.92 28.18
C MET A 1 -10.70 -1.47 27.74
N VAL A 2 -10.04 -1.29 26.59
CA VAL A 2 -9.59 -0.03 25.96
C VAL A 2 -9.47 -0.37 24.45
N GLU A 3 -10.08 0.23 23.44
CA GLU A 3 -10.98 1.36 23.27
C GLU A 3 -11.59 1.23 21.85
N PRO A 4 -12.92 1.27 21.66
CA PRO A 4 -13.56 1.34 20.33
C PRO A 4 -13.15 2.59 19.53
N LEU A 5 -12.65 3.63 20.19
CA LEU A 5 -12.18 4.89 19.60
C LEU A 5 -11.06 4.69 18.57
N ASN A 6 -10.08 3.82 18.88
CA ASN A 6 -8.92 3.58 18.01
C ASN A 6 -9.32 2.86 16.72
N THR A 7 -10.25 1.90 16.77
CA THR A 7 -10.71 1.19 15.57
C THR A 7 -11.51 2.11 14.64
N ALA A 8 -12.40 2.94 15.20
CA ALA A 8 -13.16 3.92 14.44
C ALA A 8 -12.25 4.95 13.76
N LEU A 9 -11.17 5.38 14.43
CA LEU A 9 -10.17 6.27 13.86
C LEU A 9 -9.47 5.65 12.65
N PHE A 10 -8.99 4.40 12.75
CA PHE A 10 -8.37 3.72 11.61
C PHE A 10 -9.36 3.49 10.47
N ALA A 11 -10.61 3.13 10.77
CA ALA A 11 -11.66 2.98 9.77
C ALA A 11 -11.94 4.29 9.02
N ALA A 12 -11.98 5.42 9.74
CA ALA A 12 -12.15 6.74 9.14
C ALA A 12 -10.97 7.11 8.21
N ARG A 13 -9.74 6.76 8.60
CA ARG A 13 -8.54 6.94 7.78
C ARG A 13 -8.60 6.11 6.49
N VAL A 14 -9.06 4.86 6.56
CA VAL A 14 -9.35 4.06 5.35
C VAL A 14 -10.47 4.71 4.52
N GLY A 15 -11.50 5.25 5.19
CA GLY A 15 -12.63 5.95 4.57
C GLY A 15 -12.24 7.16 3.71
N PHE A 16 -11.10 7.80 3.98
CA PHE A 16 -10.52 8.83 3.12
C PHE A 16 -10.21 8.32 1.70
N PHE A 17 -9.86 7.03 1.59
CA PHE A 17 -9.49 6.39 0.33
C PHE A 17 -10.62 5.51 -0.25
N LEU A 18 -11.46 4.92 0.61
CA LEU A 18 -12.51 3.98 0.24
C LEU A 18 -13.85 4.37 0.87
N THR A 19 -14.69 5.07 0.10
CA THR A 19 -15.99 5.60 0.56
C THR A 19 -16.99 4.54 1.03
N ARG A 20 -16.87 3.28 0.58
CA ARG A 20 -17.79 2.18 0.92
C ARG A 20 -17.20 1.16 1.90
N TYR A 21 -16.06 1.48 2.51
CA TYR A 21 -15.38 0.61 3.46
C TYR A 21 -16.23 0.38 4.70
N SER A 22 -16.48 -0.90 5.02
CA SER A 22 -17.35 -1.29 6.14
C SER A 22 -16.61 -1.90 7.32
N SER A 23 -15.29 -1.70 7.40
CA SER A 23 -14.47 -2.20 8.51
C SER A 23 -14.59 -3.71 8.72
N TYR A 24 -14.70 -4.46 7.63
CA TYR A 24 -14.88 -5.92 7.65
C TYR A 24 -16.14 -6.39 8.38
N ALA A 25 -17.22 -5.62 8.28
CA ALA A 25 -18.56 -6.11 8.58
C ALA A 25 -18.77 -7.48 7.89
N PHE A 26 -19.35 -8.45 8.61
CA PHE A 26 -19.29 -9.85 8.24
C PHE A 26 -19.71 -10.13 6.77
N ASN A 27 -20.81 -9.54 6.33
CA ASN A 27 -21.36 -9.66 4.97
C ASN A 27 -20.56 -8.90 3.89
N ARG A 28 -19.56 -8.10 4.28
CA ARG A 28 -18.79 -7.21 3.41
C ARG A 28 -17.29 -7.47 3.45
N ARG A 29 -16.81 -8.41 4.27
CA ARG A 29 -15.37 -8.73 4.41
C ARG A 29 -14.65 -8.96 3.08
N LYS A 30 -15.26 -9.74 2.19
CA LYS A 30 -14.71 -10.01 0.85
C LYS A 30 -14.65 -8.75 -0.01
N GLN A 31 -15.68 -7.90 0.11
CA GLN A 31 -15.74 -6.64 -0.62
C GLN A 31 -14.68 -5.67 -0.11
N ASP A 32 -14.57 -5.47 1.21
CA ASP A 32 -13.57 -4.59 1.82
C ASP A 32 -12.15 -5.03 1.45
N ASP A 33 -11.83 -6.33 1.57
CA ASP A 33 -10.51 -6.84 1.17
C ASP A 33 -10.21 -6.58 -0.32
N SER A 34 -11.16 -6.90 -1.20
CA SER A 34 -11.02 -6.69 -2.64
C SER A 34 -10.84 -5.21 -2.97
N SER A 35 -11.59 -4.33 -2.31
CA SER A 35 -11.49 -2.88 -2.48
C SER A 35 -10.11 -2.34 -2.06
N VAL A 36 -9.57 -2.80 -0.92
CA VAL A 36 -8.22 -2.41 -0.48
C VAL A 36 -7.17 -2.88 -1.48
N ARG A 37 -7.18 -4.16 -1.87
CA ARG A 37 -6.21 -4.70 -2.85
C ARG A 37 -6.29 -4.00 -4.20
N LYS A 38 -7.51 -3.74 -4.69
CA LYS A 38 -7.72 -3.02 -5.95
C LYS A 38 -7.19 -1.59 -5.87
N TRP A 39 -7.48 -0.87 -4.79
CA TRP A 39 -6.98 0.49 -4.61
C TRP A 39 -5.45 0.53 -4.59
N ILE A 40 -4.80 -0.40 -3.88
CA ILE A 40 -3.34 -0.51 -3.84
C ILE A 40 -2.79 -0.75 -5.26
N ALA A 41 -3.30 -1.77 -5.96
CA ALA A 41 -2.82 -2.13 -7.29
C ALA A 41 -3.00 -0.98 -8.31
N THR A 42 -4.14 -0.29 -8.27
CA THR A 42 -4.40 0.86 -9.16
C THR A 42 -3.42 2.01 -8.91
N ASN A 43 -3.16 2.36 -7.66
CA ASN A 43 -2.21 3.45 -7.35
C ASN A 43 -0.77 3.05 -7.67
N LEU A 44 -0.36 1.82 -7.37
CA LEU A 44 0.94 1.28 -7.73
C LEU A 44 1.20 1.35 -9.24
N GLU A 45 0.22 1.00 -10.08
CA GLU A 45 0.35 1.10 -11.53
C GLU A 45 0.50 2.56 -12.00
N SER A 46 -0.22 3.49 -11.38
CA SER A 46 -0.05 4.93 -11.66
C SER A 46 1.38 5.39 -11.32
N TYR A 47 1.89 4.99 -10.15
CA TYR A 47 3.21 5.41 -9.69
C TYR A 47 4.35 4.73 -10.46
N ARG A 48 4.12 3.50 -10.96
CA ARG A 48 5.04 2.83 -11.88
C ARG A 48 5.32 3.67 -13.11
N SER A 49 4.28 4.26 -13.68
CA SER A 49 4.39 5.10 -14.88
C SER A 49 5.26 6.33 -14.59
N SER A 50 5.02 7.03 -13.48
CA SER A 50 5.86 8.15 -13.03
C SER A 50 7.31 7.74 -12.75
N ALA A 51 7.54 6.64 -12.03
CA ALA A 51 8.88 6.15 -11.73
C ALA A 51 9.66 5.75 -13.00
N THR A 52 8.97 5.18 -14.01
CA THR A 52 9.57 4.86 -15.32
C THR A 52 10.03 6.12 -16.05
N GLU A 53 9.23 7.18 -15.99
CA GLU A 53 9.59 8.47 -16.60
C GLU A 53 10.80 9.11 -15.91
N ILE A 54 10.80 9.16 -14.58
CA ILE A 54 11.92 9.67 -13.76
C ILE A 54 13.19 8.88 -14.06
N MET A 55 13.13 7.54 -14.05
CA MET A 55 14.26 6.66 -14.38
C MET A 55 14.84 6.98 -15.77
N THR A 56 13.97 7.10 -16.78
CA THR A 56 14.38 7.37 -18.16
C THR A 56 15.03 8.74 -18.31
N ARG A 57 14.47 9.77 -17.65
CA ARG A 57 15.04 11.12 -17.64
C ARG A 57 16.39 11.14 -16.92
N ALA A 58 16.49 10.52 -15.75
CA ALA A 58 17.72 10.42 -14.99
C ALA A 58 18.83 9.74 -15.78
N HIS A 59 18.52 8.63 -16.45
CA HIS A 59 19.46 7.92 -17.30
C HIS A 59 19.96 8.79 -18.47
N LYS A 60 19.06 9.51 -19.16
CA LYS A 60 19.44 10.44 -20.24
C LYS A 60 20.33 11.59 -19.76
N ALA A 61 20.13 12.04 -18.52
CA ALA A 61 20.94 13.08 -17.89
C ALA A 61 22.27 12.57 -17.32
N GLY A 62 22.57 11.26 -17.44
CA GLY A 62 23.77 10.66 -16.85
C GLY A 62 23.70 10.47 -15.32
N ASN A 63 22.56 10.71 -14.70
CA ASN A 63 22.34 10.50 -13.27
C ASN A 63 22.03 9.02 -13.00
N ASN A 64 23.10 8.22 -12.89
CA ASN A 64 23.01 6.78 -12.69
C ASN A 64 22.48 6.38 -11.31
N ASP A 65 22.71 7.19 -10.27
CA ASP A 65 22.26 6.91 -8.91
C ASP A 65 20.74 7.04 -8.78
N LEU A 66 20.18 8.13 -9.32
CA LEU A 66 18.73 8.31 -9.39
C LEU A 66 18.08 7.25 -10.28
N SER A 67 18.67 6.97 -11.46
CA SER A 67 18.19 5.93 -12.36
C SER A 67 18.17 4.55 -11.69
N GLY A 68 19.26 4.18 -11.00
CA GLY A 68 19.36 2.92 -10.27
C GLY A 68 18.35 2.80 -9.13
N THR A 69 18.11 3.89 -8.39
CA THR A 69 17.11 3.93 -7.32
C THR A 69 15.69 3.78 -7.86
N MET A 70 15.37 4.46 -8.97
CA MET A 70 14.05 4.31 -9.61
C MET A 70 13.84 2.92 -10.20
N LYS A 71 14.88 2.27 -10.73
CA LYS A 71 14.79 0.86 -11.15
C LYS A 71 14.39 -0.05 -9.99
N ARG A 72 15.05 0.09 -8.83
CA ARG A 72 14.70 -0.66 -7.62
C ARG A 72 13.27 -0.39 -7.16
N LEU A 73 12.80 0.85 -7.28
CA LEU A 73 11.42 1.21 -7.00
C LEU A 73 10.44 0.53 -7.95
N LEU A 74 10.73 0.47 -9.25
CA LEU A 74 9.90 -0.23 -10.23
C LEU A 74 9.79 -1.71 -9.90
N ASP A 75 10.92 -2.37 -9.57
CA ASP A 75 10.94 -3.77 -9.15
C ASP A 75 10.07 -3.98 -7.88
N GLU A 76 10.18 -3.07 -6.90
CA GLU A 76 9.39 -3.12 -5.67
C GLU A 76 7.88 -2.93 -5.93
N ILE A 77 7.52 -1.99 -6.81
CA ILE A 77 6.14 -1.75 -7.24
C ILE A 77 5.56 -3.00 -7.92
N GLU A 78 6.31 -3.62 -8.84
CA GLU A 78 5.86 -4.83 -9.53
C GLU A 78 5.64 -5.99 -8.57
N LEU A 79 6.59 -6.20 -7.66
CA LEU A 79 6.47 -7.23 -6.65
C LEU A 79 5.27 -6.99 -5.72
N PHE A 80 5.06 -5.76 -5.27
CA PHE A 80 3.93 -5.41 -4.41
C PHE A 80 2.59 -5.57 -5.15
N LYS A 81 2.51 -5.12 -6.40
CA LYS A 81 1.33 -5.28 -7.25
C LYS A 81 0.99 -6.75 -7.46
N ASN A 82 1.99 -7.59 -7.76
CA ASN A 82 1.81 -9.03 -7.89
C ASN A 82 1.29 -9.65 -6.59
N GLU A 83 1.85 -9.29 -5.44
CA GLU A 83 1.35 -9.73 -4.13
C GLU A 83 -0.10 -9.32 -3.90
N ALA A 84 -0.51 -8.11 -4.29
CA ALA A 84 -1.89 -7.64 -4.15
C ALA A 84 -2.86 -8.39 -5.08
N TYR A 85 -2.42 -8.78 -6.28
CA TYR A 85 -3.22 -9.58 -7.20
C TYR A 85 -3.36 -11.03 -6.74
N ILE A 86 -2.24 -11.71 -6.43
CA ILE A 86 -2.25 -13.13 -6.05
C ILE A 86 -2.75 -13.38 -4.63
N ALA A 87 -2.89 -12.35 -3.81
CA ALA A 87 -3.50 -12.44 -2.49
C ALA A 87 -4.99 -12.82 -2.54
N GLU A 88 -5.47 -13.50 -3.61
CA GLU A 88 -6.78 -14.12 -3.70
C GLU A 88 -7.11 -14.88 -2.42
N THR A 89 -7.96 -14.25 -1.63
CA THR A 89 -8.48 -14.80 -0.40
C THR A 89 -9.98 -14.91 -0.59
N GLY A 90 -10.46 -16.10 -0.99
CA GLY A 90 -11.84 -16.20 -1.47
C GLY A 90 -12.61 -17.51 -1.28
N MET A 91 -11.94 -18.67 -1.12
CA MET A 91 -12.67 -19.94 -0.94
C MET A 91 -12.15 -20.89 0.15
N LYS A 92 -10.92 -20.78 0.66
CA LYS A 92 -10.36 -21.80 1.59
C LYS A 92 -10.04 -21.32 3.01
N GLY A 93 -10.12 -20.01 3.30
CA GLY A 93 -9.74 -19.46 4.61
C GLY A 93 -10.94 -19.27 5.55
N GLN A 94 -10.76 -19.59 6.84
CA GLN A 94 -11.81 -19.45 7.87
C GLN A 94 -12.34 -18.01 7.99
N PHE A 95 -11.52 -16.98 7.72
CA PHE A 95 -11.87 -15.56 7.91
C PHE A 95 -13.15 -15.11 7.17
N PHE A 96 -13.35 -15.60 5.93
CA PHE A 96 -14.51 -15.28 5.10
C PHE A 96 -15.65 -16.29 5.21
N SER A 97 -15.47 -17.35 5.99
CA SER A 97 -16.50 -18.36 6.20
C SER A 97 -17.54 -17.92 7.22
N SER A 98 -18.75 -18.49 7.17
CA SER A 98 -19.78 -18.31 8.21
C SER A 98 -19.39 -18.83 9.59
N LYS A 99 -18.35 -19.67 9.65
CA LYS A 99 -17.75 -20.18 10.89
C LYS A 99 -16.54 -19.36 11.35
N SER A 100 -16.32 -18.18 10.77
CA SER A 100 -15.18 -17.32 11.10
C SER A 100 -15.20 -16.92 12.57
N ALA A 101 -14.17 -17.31 13.31
CA ALA A 101 -13.94 -16.91 14.70
C ALA A 101 -13.01 -15.68 14.82
N ALA A 102 -12.86 -14.87 13.76
CA ALA A 102 -11.94 -13.74 13.74
C ALA A 102 -12.17 -12.83 14.96
N SER A 103 -11.15 -12.75 15.82
CA SER A 103 -11.23 -11.96 17.05
C SER A 103 -11.38 -10.47 16.73
N SER A 104 -11.99 -9.72 17.64
CA SER A 104 -12.09 -8.25 17.54
C SER A 104 -10.71 -7.59 17.47
N ALA A 105 -9.71 -8.19 18.12
CA ALA A 105 -8.30 -7.79 18.03
C ALA A 105 -7.73 -7.98 16.62
N SER A 106 -7.95 -9.16 16.02
CA SER A 106 -7.55 -9.45 14.63
C SER A 106 -8.18 -8.48 13.63
N LEU A 107 -9.48 -8.17 13.77
CA LEU A 107 -10.16 -7.19 12.92
C LEU A 107 -9.60 -5.78 13.09
N LYS A 108 -9.35 -5.34 14.33
CA LYS A 108 -8.74 -4.04 14.60
C LYS A 108 -7.37 -3.91 13.94
N LYS A 109 -6.53 -4.93 14.07
CA LYS A 109 -5.20 -4.94 13.44
C LYS A 109 -5.29 -4.93 11.92
N LEU A 110 -6.26 -5.65 11.35
CA LEU A 110 -6.48 -5.63 9.91
C LEU A 110 -6.83 -4.22 9.40
N ILE A 111 -7.75 -3.53 10.07
CA ILE A 111 -8.16 -2.15 9.72
C ILE A 111 -6.98 -1.16 9.92
N GLU A 112 -6.20 -1.33 10.98
CA GLU A 112 -4.98 -0.55 11.21
C GLU A 112 -3.97 -0.71 10.07
N TYR A 113 -3.70 -1.95 9.65
CA TYR A 113 -2.81 -2.19 8.51
C TYR A 113 -3.37 -1.58 7.21
N ASP A 114 -4.68 -1.69 6.95
CA ASP A 114 -5.30 -1.04 5.78
C ASP A 114 -4.98 0.46 5.76
N ALA A 115 -5.22 1.16 6.88
CA ALA A 115 -4.94 2.59 6.97
C ALA A 115 -3.46 2.91 6.74
N LEU A 116 -2.55 2.19 7.41
CA LEU A 116 -1.11 2.43 7.31
C LEU A 116 -0.58 2.18 5.89
N ILE A 117 -1.03 1.12 5.23
CA ILE A 117 -0.59 0.81 3.86
C ILE A 117 -1.06 1.88 2.89
N MET A 118 -2.34 2.27 2.98
CA MET A 118 -2.92 3.22 2.03
C MET A 118 -2.30 4.62 2.18
N GLU A 119 -2.04 5.06 3.41
CA GLU A 119 -1.36 6.32 3.66
C GLU A 119 0.09 6.32 3.17
N GLU A 120 0.85 5.26 3.45
CA GLU A 120 2.25 5.18 3.03
C GLU A 120 2.39 5.08 1.50
N VAL A 121 1.51 4.32 0.84
CA VAL A 121 1.42 4.29 -0.64
C VAL A 121 1.12 5.70 -1.18
N GLN A 122 0.16 6.41 -0.59
CA GLN A 122 -0.19 7.76 -1.02
C GLN A 122 0.96 8.76 -0.78
N ARG A 123 1.67 8.66 0.35
CA ARG A 123 2.83 9.52 0.67
C ARG A 123 3.96 9.28 -0.33
N GLY A 124 4.33 8.02 -0.58
CA GLY A 124 5.32 7.67 -1.59
C GLY A 124 4.94 8.16 -3.00
N GLY A 125 3.66 8.03 -3.36
CA GLY A 125 3.12 8.55 -4.62
C GLY A 125 3.19 10.08 -4.74
N LYS A 126 2.82 10.82 -3.69
CA LYS A 126 2.96 12.29 -3.66
C LYS A 126 4.42 12.70 -3.79
N ALA A 127 5.31 12.05 -3.05
CA ALA A 127 6.75 12.33 -3.12
C ALA A 127 7.33 12.05 -4.51
N LEU A 128 6.85 11.01 -5.23
CA LEU A 128 7.21 10.78 -6.63
C LEU A 128 6.84 11.96 -7.55
N PHE A 129 5.63 12.50 -7.39
CA PHE A 129 5.22 13.66 -8.18
C PHE A 129 6.04 14.91 -7.85
N GLU A 130 6.36 15.15 -6.58
CA GLU A 130 7.23 16.25 -6.19
C GLU A 130 8.66 16.08 -6.72
N LEU A 131 9.21 14.85 -6.69
CA LEU A 131 10.49 14.54 -7.34
C LEU A 131 10.46 14.83 -8.84
N GLN A 132 9.37 14.48 -9.53
CA GLN A 132 9.21 14.77 -10.95
C GLN A 132 9.20 16.28 -11.24
N LYS A 133 8.59 17.09 -10.36
CA LYS A 133 8.62 18.56 -10.46
C LYS A 133 10.01 19.12 -10.19
N ALA A 134 10.68 18.65 -9.14
CA ALA A 134 12.04 19.05 -8.79
C ALA A 134 13.02 18.77 -9.94
N MET A 135 12.90 17.61 -10.59
CA MET A 135 13.65 17.28 -11.80
C MET A 135 13.37 18.25 -12.95
N ALA A 136 12.11 18.63 -13.16
CA ALA A 136 11.76 19.58 -14.21
C ALA A 136 12.30 20.99 -13.93
N ALA A 137 12.41 21.36 -12.65
CA ALA A 137 13.02 22.60 -12.17
C ALA A 137 14.56 22.54 -12.10
N SER A 138 15.18 21.39 -12.38
CA SER A 138 16.63 21.16 -12.25
C SER A 138 17.16 21.45 -10.84
N GLU A 139 16.39 21.10 -9.81
CA GLU A 139 16.82 21.20 -8.42
C GLU A 139 17.96 20.21 -8.12
N GLU A 140 18.86 20.60 -7.21
CA GLU A 140 19.98 19.77 -6.76
C GLU A 140 19.57 18.84 -5.59
N GLY A 141 20.28 17.73 -5.42
CA GLY A 141 20.14 16.85 -4.25
C GLY A 141 18.85 16.00 -4.23
N ILE A 142 18.25 15.74 -5.40
CA ILE A 142 17.00 15.00 -5.55
C ILE A 142 17.13 13.48 -5.30
N GLU A 143 18.35 12.96 -5.19
CA GLU A 143 18.66 11.54 -5.00
C GLU A 143 18.23 11.02 -3.61
N SER A 144 18.32 11.86 -2.58
CA SER A 144 17.86 11.52 -1.23
C SER A 144 16.34 11.28 -1.23
N SER A 145 15.59 12.17 -1.89
CA SER A 145 14.14 12.04 -2.09
C SER A 145 13.76 10.72 -2.76
N ALA A 146 14.56 10.26 -3.74
CA ALA A 146 14.34 8.97 -4.40
C ALA A 146 14.47 7.77 -3.44
N THR A 147 15.41 7.85 -2.49
CA THR A 147 15.63 6.81 -1.48
C THR A 147 14.50 6.78 -0.44
N ASP A 148 14.02 7.95 -0.03
CA ASP A 148 12.88 8.07 0.89
C ASP A 148 11.59 7.54 0.26
N ILE A 149 11.36 7.86 -1.02
CA ILE A 149 10.26 7.31 -1.82
C ILE A 149 10.31 5.78 -1.79
N LEU A 150 11.45 5.18 -2.14
CA LEU A 150 11.62 3.72 -2.14
C LEU A 150 11.27 3.11 -0.77
N THR A 151 11.65 3.77 0.31
CA THR A 151 11.39 3.32 1.67
C THR A 151 9.89 3.28 2.02
N HIS A 152 9.10 4.24 1.52
CA HIS A 152 7.64 4.21 1.67
C HIS A 152 7.02 2.97 1.02
N PHE A 153 7.46 2.59 -0.19
CA PHE A 153 6.94 1.42 -0.90
C PHE A 153 7.36 0.10 -0.23
N ILE A 154 8.62 -0.02 0.17
CA ILE A 154 9.11 -1.20 0.94
C ILE A 154 8.32 -1.36 2.23
N SER A 155 8.12 -0.28 2.98
CA SER A 155 7.38 -0.29 4.25
C SER A 155 5.91 -0.66 4.03
N SER A 156 5.29 -0.11 3.00
CA SER A 156 3.91 -0.42 2.61
C SER A 156 3.73 -1.89 2.27
N ARG A 157 4.62 -2.46 1.44
CA ARG A 157 4.57 -3.88 1.08
C ARG A 157 4.80 -4.79 2.28
N SER A 158 5.75 -4.45 3.16
CA SER A 158 5.98 -5.17 4.41
C SER A 158 4.72 -5.21 5.28
N ASN A 159 4.02 -4.07 5.41
CA ASN A 159 2.75 -3.99 6.11
C ASN A 159 1.64 -4.76 5.40
N PHE A 160 1.59 -4.77 4.07
CA PHE A 160 0.66 -5.60 3.31
C PHE A 160 0.86 -7.09 3.58
N ARG A 161 2.10 -7.58 3.64
CA ARG A 161 2.37 -8.98 4.00
C ARG A 161 1.89 -9.31 5.42
N LYS A 162 2.03 -8.38 6.38
CA LYS A 162 1.49 -8.55 7.74
C LYS A 162 -0.04 -8.57 7.72
N ARG A 163 -0.68 -7.68 6.97
CA ARG A 163 -2.14 -7.64 6.74
C ARG A 163 -2.68 -8.99 6.28
N ILE A 164 -1.99 -9.64 5.33
CA ILE A 164 -2.41 -10.96 4.81
C ILE A 164 -2.45 -12.06 5.88
N LYS A 165 -1.62 -11.98 6.95
CA LYS A 165 -1.65 -12.96 8.05
C LYS A 165 -3.00 -12.98 8.76
N TYR A 166 -3.59 -11.81 9.00
CA TYR A 166 -4.90 -11.68 9.65
C TYR A 166 -6.02 -12.22 8.75
N ILE A 167 -5.94 -11.98 7.45
CA ILE A 167 -6.90 -12.52 6.48
C ILE A 167 -6.83 -14.04 6.37
N ARG A 168 -5.65 -14.63 6.55
CA ARG A 168 -5.45 -16.08 6.57
C ARG A 168 -5.85 -16.75 7.89
N GLY A 169 -6.13 -15.97 8.94
CA GLY A 169 -6.48 -16.49 10.26
C GLY A 169 -5.27 -16.80 11.16
N PHE A 170 -4.08 -16.27 10.86
CA PHE A 170 -2.87 -16.39 11.69
C PHE A 170 -2.66 -15.17 12.60
N GLY A 171 -3.74 -14.49 13.00
CA GLY A 171 -3.71 -13.23 13.73
C GLY A 171 -4.07 -13.31 15.21
N ASP A 172 -4.41 -14.50 15.70
CA ASP A 172 -4.80 -14.77 17.08
C ASP A 172 -3.63 -15.23 17.95
#